data_AF-A0A4R1AUH3-F1
#
_entry.id   AF-A0A4R1AUH3-F1
#
_cell.length_a   1.000
_cell.length_b   1.000
_cell.length_c   1.000
_cell.angle_alpha   90.00
_cell.angle_beta   90.00
_cell.angle_gamma   90.00
#
_symmetry.space_group_name_H-M   'P 1'
#
loop_
_entity.id
_entity.type
_entity.pdbx_description
1 polymer ?
#
loop_
_entity_poly.entity_id
_entity_poly.type
_entity_poly.pdbx_seq_one_letter_code
_entity_poly.pdbx_strand_id
1 'polypeptide(L)' 'MFPVTIRRQRKYEAEQAIRDLEARGFELIYPLTELEHDGKEFKRDSYNRKIFVQNTHSSCWIAKLRKVD' A
#
# COMPACT_ATOMS: atom_id res chain seq x y z
N MET A 1 -16.74 12.71 -5.69
CA MET A 1 -15.77 11.88 -6.44
C MET A 1 -15.09 10.93 -5.46
N PHE A 2 -14.92 9.65 -5.81
CA PHE A 2 -14.24 8.67 -4.96
C PHE A 2 -12.71 8.86 -5.03
N PRO A 3 -11.98 8.69 -3.91
CA PRO A 3 -10.52 8.78 -3.90
C PRO A 3 -9.88 7.64 -4.68
N VAL A 4 -8.84 7.95 -5.45
CA VAL A 4 -8.01 7.00 -6.18
C VAL A 4 -6.98 6.44 -5.23
N THR A 5 -6.90 5.11 -5.11
CA THR A 5 -5.91 4.43 -4.26
C THR A 5 -4.82 3.82 -5.13
N ILE A 6 -3.57 4.25 -4.92
CA ILE A 6 -2.38 3.62 -5.52
C ILE A 6 -1.92 2.50 -4.61
N ARG A 7 -1.64 1.32 -5.19
CA ARG A 7 -0.96 0.19 -4.52
C ARG A 7 0.20 -0.31 -5.39
N ARG A 8 1.42 -0.34 -4.87
CA ARG A 8 2.63 -0.80 -5.59
C ARG A 8 3.57 -1.59 -4.67
N GLN A 9 4.45 -2.40 -5.27
CA GLN A 9 5.46 -3.16 -4.53
C GLN A 9 6.73 -2.36 -4.29
N ARG A 10 7.15 -1.58 -5.29
CA ARG A 10 8.38 -0.80 -5.24
C ARG A 10 8.07 0.67 -4.98
N LYS A 11 8.85 1.31 -4.12
CA LYS A 11 8.68 2.72 -3.73
C LYS A 11 8.70 3.66 -4.95
N TYR A 12 9.68 3.49 -5.84
CA TYR A 12 9.82 4.39 -7.00
C TYR A 12 8.63 4.31 -7.97
N GLU A 13 7.97 3.15 -8.10
CA GLU A 13 6.78 3.00 -8.94
C GLU A 13 5.58 3.72 -8.32
N ALA A 14 5.49 3.70 -6.98
CA ALA A 14 4.46 4.42 -6.25
C ALA A 14 4.65 5.93 -6.36
N GLU A 15 5.89 6.41 -6.20
CA GLU A 15 6.24 7.83 -6.36
C GLU A 15 5.97 8.33 -7.78
N GLN A 16 6.33 7.55 -8.80
CA GLN A 16 6.05 7.89 -10.20
C GLN A 16 4.54 7.99 -10.45
N ALA A 17 3.76 7.02 -9.96
CA ALA A 17 2.31 7.05 -10.09
C ALA A 17 1.65 8.22 -9.36
N ILE A 18 2.20 8.66 -8.21
CA ILE A 18 1.73 9.86 -7.51
C ILE A 18 1.99 11.10 -8.38
N ARG A 19 3.22 11.27 -8.90
CA ARG A 19 3.57 12.41 -9.76
C ARG A 19 2.70 12.48 -11.01
N ASP A 20 2.43 11.33 -11.64
CA ASP A 20 1.56 11.26 -12.82
C ASP A 20 0.12 11.69 -12.53
N LEU A 21 -0.37 11.42 -11.32
CA LEU A 21 -1.71 11.84 -10.89
C LEU A 21 -1.73 13.30 -10.43
N GLU A 22 -0.70 13.78 -9.74
CA GLU A 22 -0.54 15.19 -9.40
C GLU A 22 -0.52 16.06 -10.64
N ALA A 23 0.21 15.66 -11.69
CA ALA A 23 0.21 16.33 -12.99
C ALA A 23 -1.17 16.38 -13.69
N ARG A 24 -2.09 15.49 -13.30
CA ARG A 24 -3.48 15.43 -13.79
C ARG A 24 -4.48 16.18 -12.89
N GLY A 25 -4.00 16.94 -11.90
CA GLY A 25 -4.84 17.71 -10.98
C GLY A 25 -5.39 16.89 -9.82
N PHE A 26 -4.68 15.85 -9.39
CA PHE A 26 -5.03 15.11 -8.17
C PHE A 26 -4.19 15.59 -6.99
N GLU A 27 -4.80 15.73 -5.83
CA GLU A 27 -4.15 16.02 -4.56
C GLU A 27 -4.01 14.76 -3.71
N LEU A 28 -2.88 14.64 -3.02
CA LEU A 28 -2.59 13.59 -2.07
C LEU A 28 -3.39 13.79 -0.77
N ILE A 29 -4.29 12.86 -0.46
CA ILE A 29 -5.04 12.85 0.83
C ILE A 29 -4.34 11.97 1.85
N TYR A 30 -3.80 10.84 1.39
CA TYR A 30 -3.13 9.88 2.25
C TYR A 30 -1.69 9.69 1.77
N PRO A 31 -0.69 9.98 2.61
CA PRO A 31 0.70 9.95 2.22
C PRO A 31 1.15 8.55 1.81
N LEU A 32 2.17 8.50 0.97
CA LEU A 32 2.81 7.25 0.58
C LEU A 32 3.32 6.52 1.83
N THR A 33 2.62 5.45 2.20
CA THR A 33 2.90 4.67 3.41
C THR A 33 3.36 3.28 3.01
N GLU A 34 4.40 2.80 3.68
CA GLU A 34 4.84 1.41 3.60
C GLU A 34 4.01 0.57 4.58
N LEU A 35 3.29 -0.39 4.03
CA LEU A 35 2.70 -1.51 4.74
C LEU A 35 3.75 -2.63 4.77
N GLU A 36 3.80 -3.39 5.87
CA GLU A 36 4.76 -4.48 6.03
C GLU A 36 4.73 -5.43 4.82
N HIS A 37 5.92 -5.73 4.30
CA HIS A 37 6.13 -6.59 3.13
C HIS A 37 5.83 -8.07 3.40
N ASP A 38 5.54 -8.44 4.65
CA ASP A 38 5.26 -9.83 4.93
C ASP A 38 3.87 -10.15 4.40
N GLY A 39 3.79 -10.59 3.14
CA GLY A 39 2.58 -11.06 2.48
C GLY A 39 2.01 -12.34 3.12
N LYS A 40 2.54 -12.74 4.28
CA LYS A 40 2.07 -13.85 5.10
C LYS A 40 2.18 -13.47 6.57
N GLU A 41 1.10 -13.64 7.30
CA GLU A 41 1.11 -13.55 8.75
C GLU A 41 1.38 -14.94 9.34
N PHE A 42 2.32 -15.01 10.27
CA PHE A 42 2.64 -16.24 11.00
C PHE A 42 2.50 -16.04 12.49
N LYS A 43 1.79 -16.95 13.16
CA LYS A 43 1.63 -16.95 14.62
C LYS A 43 2.40 -18.12 15.22
N ARG A 44 2.73 -18.02 16.51
CA ARG A 44 3.30 -19.14 17.28
C ARG A 44 2.22 -19.82 18.11
N ASP A 45 2.20 -21.14 18.13
CA ASP A 45 1.32 -21.92 19.00
C ASP A 45 1.90 -22.08 20.42
N SER A 46 1.16 -22.78 21.29
CA SER A 46 1.59 -23.13 22.66
C SER A 46 2.85 -23.98 22.72
N TYR A 47 3.28 -24.55 21.60
CA TYR A 47 4.50 -25.36 21.45
C TYR A 47 5.59 -24.59 20.68
N ASN A 48 5.46 -23.27 20.54
CA ASN A 48 6.41 -22.37 19.88
C ASN A 48 6.67 -22.69 18.39
N ARG A 49 5.76 -23.40 17.71
CA ARG A 49 5.83 -23.70 16.28
C ARG A 49 5.28 -22.54 15.46
N LYS A 50 5.92 -22.20 14.34
CA LYS A 50 5.49 -21.14 13.42
C LYS A 50 4.35 -21.69 12.53
N ILE A 51 3.13 -21.20 12.74
CA ILE A 51 1.93 -21.58 11.98
C ILE A 51 1.55 -20.43 11.03
N PHE A 52 1.32 -20.77 9.77
CA PHE A 52 0.77 -19.85 8.80
C PHE A 52 -0.68 -19.49 9.17
N VAL A 53 -0.99 -18.20 9.25
CA VAL A 53 -2.33 -17.71 9.60
C VAL A 53 -3.09 -17.32 8.34
N GLN A 54 -2.52 -16.41 7.56
CA GLN A 54 -3.16 -15.87 6.36
C GLN A 54 -2.15 -15.20 5.44
N ASN A 55 -2.53 -15.01 4.17
CA ASN A 55 -1.79 -14.14 3.27
C ASN A 55 -2.21 -12.69 3.52
N THR A 56 -1.25 -11.82 3.73
CA THR A 56 -1.41 -10.36 3.83
C THR A 56 -1.34 -9.73 2.43
N HIS A 57 -1.60 -8.42 2.34
CA HIS A 57 -1.58 -7.73 1.05
C HIS A 57 -0.19 -7.76 0.40
N SER A 58 -0.12 -8.12 -0.88
CA SER A 58 1.12 -8.22 -1.67
C SER A 58 1.72 -6.88 -2.12
N SER A 59 1.17 -5.76 -1.65
CA SER A 59 1.59 -4.40 -2.01
C SER A 59 2.00 -3.65 -0.76
N CYS A 60 3.28 -3.32 -0.66
CA CYS A 60 3.84 -2.51 0.43
C CYS A 60 3.36 -1.07 0.37
N TRP A 61 3.38 -0.45 -0.80
CA TRP A 61 3.24 0.99 -0.86
C TRP A 61 1.81 1.37 -1.20
N ILE A 62 1.19 2.14 -0.31
CA ILE A 62 -0.17 2.66 -0.49
C ILE A 62 -0.20 4.19 -0.39
N ALA A 63 -0.92 4.82 -1.31
CA ALA A 63 -1.24 6.25 -1.28
C ALA A 63 -2.68 6.47 -1.72
N LYS A 64 -3.33 7.54 -1.26
CA LYS A 64 -4.67 7.92 -1.73
C LYS A 64 -4.67 9.35 -2.20
N LEU A 65 -5.28 9.56 -3.36
CA LEU A 65 -5.39 10.85 -4.01
C LEU A 65 -6.86 11.16 -4.32
N ARG A 66 -7.18 12.44 -4.44
CA ARG A 66 -8.49 12.92 -4.89
C ARG A 66 -8.28 13.92 -6.00
N LYS A 67 -9.15 13.90 -7.00
CA LYS A 67 -9.15 14.94 -8.02
C LYS A 67 -9.66 16.24 -7.42
N VAL A 68 -8.92 17.30 -7.65
CA VAL A 68 -9.36 18.67 -7.44
C VAL A 68 -9.99 19.11 -8.76
N ASP A 69 -11.25 19.50 -8.73
CA ASP A 69 -11.92 20.08 -9.91
C ASP A 69 -11.45 21.52 -10.12
#